data_AF-A0A965KNR1-F1
#
_entry.id   AF-A0A965KNR1-F1
#
_cell.length_a   1.000
_cell.length_b   1.000
_cell.length_c   1.000
_cell.angle_alpha   90.00
_cell.angle_beta   90.00
_cell.angle_gamma   90.00
#
_symmetry.space_group_name_H-M   'P 1'
#
loop_
_entity.id
_entity.type
_entity.pdbx_description
1 polymer ?
#
loop_
_entity_poly.entity_id
_entity_poly.type
_entity_poly.pdbx_seq_one_letter_code
_entity_poly.pdbx_strand_id
1 'polypeptide(L)'
;MSSAPLSDGQKHRSIRRLVYDLLFNKDNPDGYSSVFEKTIIIIILVNVAALLAETIPIIYDSRERQFHWFDVVSVAIFTVEYLLRLYVAPEDPDFNQDKLPRLRFIRSPFAIIDLVAILPFYLAALFNLDLRALRVLRLLRLFKLLRAVYPAMVEFIERNRDKTLRQKVYAIVNETPDSGKLHEIFDFIIVLWVLISVTCVILESVESINYYFHVEFIVIDTIAVAIFSTEFLMRIYSCTENPKYQHWLAGRINFSKQLSSLIDILAIAPFFLESLLDHLFDLRFLRVFRLMRLFKLGRYSAATKSLFYVIQREWPVMKASIFIMLMLVMLAACLGYLFEHEAQPDKFENIPQSIYWAVITLASVGYGDISPVTPAGRAITIVLALLGIGIFAIPAAILSSAFSDQLRIERETMKQELYEMLGDGKIS
;
A
#
# COMPACT_ATOMS: atom_id res chain seq x y z
N MET A 1 -16.83 -6.75 42.61
CA MET A 1 -18.10 -7.38 43.00
C MET A 1 -19.23 -6.72 42.22
N SER A 2 -19.69 -7.40 41.17
CA SER A 2 -21.08 -7.47 40.70
C SER A 2 -21.04 -8.23 39.38
N SER A 3 -20.91 -9.56 39.50
CA SER A 3 -21.12 -10.50 38.41
C SER A 3 -22.61 -10.48 38.09
N ALA A 4 -23.00 -9.74 37.06
CA ALA A 4 -24.35 -9.84 36.50
C ALA A 4 -24.55 -11.28 35.99
N PRO A 5 -25.62 -11.97 36.38
CA PRO A 5 -25.85 -13.35 35.96
C PRO A 5 -26.14 -13.36 34.46
N LEU A 6 -25.36 -14.16 33.72
CA LEU A 6 -25.65 -14.56 32.34
C LEU A 6 -27.10 -15.08 32.31
N SER A 7 -27.98 -14.38 31.59
CA SER A 7 -29.38 -14.77 31.54
C SER A 7 -29.55 -16.13 30.86
N ASP A 8 -30.41 -16.93 31.47
CA ASP A 8 -30.66 -18.34 31.25
C ASP A 8 -31.43 -18.58 29.93
N GLY A 9 -30.78 -18.32 28.79
CA GLY A 9 -31.33 -18.49 27.43
C GLY A 9 -30.50 -19.39 26.50
N GLN A 10 -29.40 -19.99 26.97
CA GLN A 10 -28.48 -20.80 26.17
C GLN A 10 -28.83 -22.30 26.16
N LYS A 11 -30.09 -22.67 25.86
CA LYS A 11 -30.45 -24.08 25.61
C LYS A 11 -30.97 -24.24 24.19
N HIS A 12 -30.13 -24.87 23.36
CA HIS A 12 -30.32 -25.23 21.94
C HIS A 12 -30.25 -24.08 20.92
N ARG A 13 -29.06 -23.51 20.70
CA ARG A 13 -28.78 -22.89 19.38
C ARG A 13 -28.78 -24.02 18.35
N SER A 14 -29.73 -23.99 17.40
CA SER A 14 -29.69 -24.86 16.22
C SER A 14 -28.33 -24.73 15.54
N ILE A 15 -27.74 -25.84 15.07
CA ILE A 15 -26.45 -25.85 14.36
C ILE A 15 -26.41 -24.78 13.27
N ARG A 16 -27.55 -24.55 12.59
CA ARG A 16 -27.71 -23.49 11.58
C ARG A 16 -27.44 -22.08 12.11
N ARG A 17 -28.00 -21.73 13.27
CA ARG A 17 -27.83 -20.41 13.90
C ARG A 17 -26.42 -20.23 14.44
N LEU A 18 -25.80 -21.30 14.94
CA LEU A 18 -24.39 -21.28 15.30
C LEU A 18 -23.49 -21.00 14.10
N VAL A 19 -23.74 -21.65 12.96
CA VAL A 19 -23.00 -21.39 11.71
C VAL A 19 -23.21 -19.95 11.24
N TYR A 20 -24.43 -19.41 11.31
CA TYR A 20 -24.71 -17.99 11.02
C TYR A 20 -23.89 -17.06 11.90
N ASP A 21 -24.04 -17.21 13.23
CA ASP A 21 -23.41 -16.36 14.24
C ASP A 21 -21.88 -16.40 14.13
N LEU A 22 -21.32 -17.54 13.71
CA LEU A 22 -19.88 -17.74 13.59
C LEU A 22 -19.32 -17.18 12.28
N LEU A 23 -19.97 -17.42 11.13
CA LEU A 23 -19.38 -17.17 9.81
C LEU A 23 -19.96 -15.97 9.04
N PHE A 24 -21.18 -15.53 9.36
CA PHE A 24 -21.90 -14.55 8.54
C PHE A 24 -22.48 -13.37 9.34
N ASN A 25 -22.66 -13.51 10.64
CA ASN A 25 -23.14 -12.44 11.50
C ASN A 25 -22.06 -11.37 11.68
N LYS A 26 -22.32 -10.17 11.17
CA LYS A 26 -21.39 -9.03 11.22
C LYS A 26 -21.41 -8.29 12.55
N ASP A 27 -22.46 -8.47 13.34
CA ASP A 27 -22.66 -7.79 14.62
C ASP A 27 -22.06 -8.58 15.79
N ASN A 28 -21.57 -9.80 15.54
CA ASN A 28 -20.94 -10.63 16.54
C ASN A 28 -19.42 -10.33 16.63
N PRO A 29 -18.93 -9.72 17.73
CA PRO A 29 -17.51 -9.39 17.88
C PRO A 29 -16.62 -10.64 17.98
N ASP A 30 -17.16 -11.75 18.51
CA ASP A 30 -16.46 -13.04 18.62
C ASP A 30 -16.60 -13.91 17.35
N GLY A 31 -17.23 -13.37 16.30
CA GLY A 31 -17.47 -14.06 15.03
C GLY A 31 -16.26 -14.04 14.10
N TYR A 32 -16.14 -15.05 13.25
CA TYR A 32 -15.14 -15.15 12.19
C TYR A 32 -15.60 -14.55 10.85
N SER A 33 -16.71 -13.81 10.82
CA SER A 33 -17.29 -13.28 9.58
C SER A 33 -16.29 -12.44 8.76
N SER A 34 -15.56 -11.53 9.41
CA SER A 34 -14.57 -10.69 8.71
C SER A 34 -13.41 -11.51 8.15
N VAL A 35 -12.92 -12.50 8.91
CA VAL A 35 -11.83 -13.39 8.49
C VAL A 35 -12.28 -14.25 7.31
N PHE A 36 -13.50 -14.79 7.38
CA PHE A 36 -14.09 -15.59 6.32
C PHE A 36 -14.25 -14.78 5.03
N GLU A 37 -14.83 -13.57 5.08
CA GLU A 37 -14.95 -12.68 3.93
C GLU A 37 -13.58 -12.32 3.32
N LYS A 38 -12.60 -11.95 4.14
CA LYS A 38 -11.23 -11.65 3.69
C LYS A 38 -10.57 -12.86 3.02
N THR A 39 -10.77 -14.06 3.57
CA THR A 39 -10.21 -15.30 3.01
C THR A 39 -10.78 -15.58 1.63
N ILE A 40 -12.09 -15.43 1.45
CA ILE A 40 -12.73 -15.61 0.14
C ILE A 40 -12.19 -14.59 -0.88
N ILE A 41 -12.03 -13.32 -0.49
CA ILE A 41 -11.44 -12.28 -1.35
C ILE A 41 -10.01 -12.66 -1.76
N ILE A 42 -9.18 -13.10 -0.81
CA ILE A 42 -7.80 -13.53 -1.09
C ILE A 42 -7.80 -14.70 -2.08
N ILE A 43 -8.66 -15.70 -1.90
CA ILE A 43 -8.76 -16.84 -2.82
C ILE A 43 -9.17 -16.37 -4.23
N ILE A 44 -10.12 -15.44 -4.35
CA ILE A 44 -10.51 -14.85 -5.65
C ILE A 44 -9.30 -14.16 -6.30
N LEU A 45 -8.58 -13.32 -5.56
CA LEU A 45 -7.42 -12.59 -6.08
C LEU A 45 -6.31 -13.55 -6.53
N VAL A 46 -5.98 -14.57 -5.73
CA VAL A 46 -4.98 -15.58 -6.08
C VAL A 46 -5.46 -16.39 -7.29
N ASN A 47 -6.76 -16.65 -7.42
CA ASN A 47 -7.30 -17.37 -8.56
C ASN A 47 -7.24 -16.59 -9.87
N VAL A 48 -7.47 -15.28 -9.81
CA VAL A 48 -7.27 -14.39 -10.96
C VAL A 48 -5.78 -14.31 -11.31
N ALA A 49 -4.89 -14.22 -10.32
CA ALA A 49 -3.45 -14.24 -10.55
C ALA A 49 -2.98 -15.57 -11.16
N ALA A 50 -3.53 -16.71 -10.70
CA ALA A 50 -3.26 -18.02 -11.26
C ALA A 50 -3.74 -18.14 -12.71
N LEU A 51 -4.90 -17.56 -13.04
CA LEU A 51 -5.41 -17.49 -14.41
C LEU A 51 -4.48 -16.67 -15.32
N LEU A 52 -3.94 -15.55 -14.82
CA LEU A 52 -2.93 -14.76 -15.55
C LEU A 52 -1.61 -15.51 -15.69
N ALA A 53 -1.20 -16.28 -14.68
CA ALA A 53 0.00 -17.11 -14.77
C ALA A 53 -0.17 -18.30 -15.72
N GLU A 54 -1.38 -18.85 -15.85
CA GLU A 54 -1.74 -19.93 -16.78
C GLU A 54 -1.59 -19.52 -18.25
N THR A 55 -1.62 -18.22 -18.59
CA THR A 55 -1.36 -17.77 -19.96
C THR A 55 0.12 -17.81 -20.35
N ILE A 56 1.02 -17.98 -19.39
CA ILE A 56 2.48 -17.98 -19.59
C ILE A 56 2.97 -19.44 -19.70
N PRO A 57 3.38 -19.92 -20.90
CA PRO A 57 3.77 -21.32 -21.09
C PRO A 57 4.91 -21.75 -20.17
N ILE A 58 5.90 -20.89 -19.96
CA ILE A 58 7.06 -21.15 -19.08
C ILE A 58 6.63 -21.49 -17.64
N ILE A 59 5.58 -20.83 -17.14
CA ILE A 59 5.08 -21.04 -15.78
C ILE A 59 4.10 -22.22 -15.75
N TYR A 60 3.27 -22.36 -16.77
CA TYR A 60 2.21 -23.36 -16.81
C TYR A 60 2.73 -24.78 -17.11
N ASP A 61 3.57 -24.95 -18.12
CA ASP A 61 3.97 -26.27 -18.65
C ASP A 61 4.68 -27.12 -17.59
N SER A 62 5.41 -26.49 -16.67
CA SER A 62 6.09 -27.17 -15.56
C SER A 62 5.20 -27.47 -14.35
N ARG A 63 4.01 -26.85 -14.25
CA ARG A 63 3.16 -26.85 -13.03
C ARG A 63 1.68 -27.10 -13.30
N GLU A 64 1.30 -27.59 -14.48
CA GLU A 64 -0.09 -27.81 -14.90
C GLU A 64 -0.96 -28.47 -13.82
N ARG A 65 -0.46 -29.56 -13.22
CA ARG A 65 -1.20 -30.30 -12.18
C ARG A 65 -1.48 -29.46 -10.94
N GLN A 66 -0.58 -28.55 -10.56
CA GLN A 66 -0.74 -27.66 -9.40
C GLN A 66 -1.81 -26.61 -9.67
N PHE A 67 -1.81 -26.02 -10.88
CA PHE A 67 -2.85 -25.08 -11.31
C PHE A 67 -4.24 -25.73 -11.33
N HIS A 68 -4.34 -26.95 -11.88
CA HIS A 68 -5.58 -27.70 -11.86
C HIS A 68 -6.08 -28.00 -10.44
N TRP A 69 -5.20 -28.48 -9.56
CA TRP A 69 -5.56 -28.74 -8.16
C TRP A 69 -6.03 -27.49 -7.43
N PHE A 70 -5.32 -26.38 -7.64
CA PHE A 70 -5.71 -25.10 -7.06
C PHE A 70 -7.09 -24.64 -7.57
N ASP A 71 -7.37 -24.79 -8.87
CA ASP A 71 -8.69 -24.47 -9.44
C ASP A 71 -9.80 -25.30 -8.79
N VAL A 72 -9.63 -26.63 -8.70
CA VAL A 72 -10.58 -27.55 -8.07
C VAL A 72 -10.83 -27.17 -6.61
N VAL A 73 -9.77 -26.94 -5.82
CA VAL A 73 -9.88 -26.59 -4.40
C VAL A 73 -10.60 -25.25 -4.22
N SER A 74 -10.25 -24.24 -5.01
CA SER A 74 -10.88 -22.92 -4.93
C SER A 74 -12.37 -22.97 -5.26
N VAL A 75 -12.77 -23.74 -6.29
CA VAL A 75 -14.18 -23.93 -6.64
C VAL A 75 -14.91 -24.74 -5.58
N ALA A 76 -14.28 -25.75 -4.99
CA ALA A 76 -14.85 -26.52 -3.89
C ALA A 76 -15.15 -25.59 -2.70
N ILE A 77 -14.22 -24.71 -2.32
CA ILE A 77 -14.42 -23.71 -1.25
C ILE A 77 -15.60 -22.78 -1.60
N PHE A 78 -15.66 -22.24 -2.82
CA PHE A 78 -16.76 -21.37 -3.24
C PHE A 78 -18.12 -22.09 -3.29
N THR A 79 -18.12 -23.36 -3.66
CA THR A 79 -19.33 -24.19 -3.64
C THR A 79 -19.80 -24.39 -2.20
N VAL A 80 -18.89 -24.75 -1.28
CA VAL A 80 -19.19 -24.92 0.14
C VAL A 80 -19.72 -23.62 0.73
N GLU A 81 -19.10 -22.48 0.42
CA GLU A 81 -19.58 -21.15 0.82
C GLU A 81 -21.01 -20.89 0.35
N TYR A 82 -21.31 -21.15 -0.93
CA TYR A 82 -22.65 -20.98 -1.49
C TYR A 82 -23.68 -21.87 -0.78
N LEU A 83 -23.34 -23.13 -0.55
CA LEU A 83 -24.20 -24.09 0.15
C LEU A 83 -24.43 -23.72 1.61
N LEU A 84 -23.39 -23.24 2.31
CA LEU A 84 -23.50 -22.75 3.68
C LEU A 84 -24.44 -21.54 3.76
N ARG A 85 -24.33 -20.58 2.83
CA ARG A 85 -25.26 -19.45 2.78
C ARG A 85 -26.68 -19.89 2.49
N LEU A 86 -26.88 -20.81 1.55
CA LEU A 86 -28.20 -21.37 1.25
C LEU A 86 -28.79 -22.12 2.47
N TYR A 87 -27.95 -22.85 3.22
CA TYR A 87 -28.35 -23.57 4.42
C TYR A 87 -28.78 -22.62 5.55
N VAL A 88 -28.02 -21.53 5.70
CA VAL A 88 -28.18 -20.53 6.76
C VAL A 88 -29.21 -19.44 6.44
N ALA A 89 -29.60 -19.26 5.17
CA ALA A 89 -30.55 -18.24 4.72
C ALA A 89 -31.81 -18.04 5.59
N PRO A 90 -32.43 -19.07 6.22
CA PRO A 90 -33.55 -18.86 7.13
C PRO A 90 -33.22 -18.08 8.41
N GLU A 91 -31.96 -18.02 8.84
CA GLU A 91 -31.52 -17.25 10.03
C GLU A 91 -31.05 -15.84 9.67
N ASP A 92 -30.81 -15.57 8.39
CA ASP A 92 -30.32 -14.30 7.89
C ASP A 92 -31.46 -13.24 7.95
N PRO A 93 -31.26 -12.09 8.61
CA PRO A 93 -32.26 -11.03 8.74
C PRO A 93 -32.86 -10.58 7.41
N ASP A 94 -32.08 -10.62 6.32
CA ASP A 94 -32.50 -10.18 4.99
C ASP A 94 -33.52 -11.13 4.35
N PHE A 95 -33.60 -12.39 4.80
CA PHE A 95 -34.41 -13.44 4.17
C PHE A 95 -35.36 -14.16 5.15
N ASN A 96 -35.16 -14.02 6.47
CA ASN A 96 -35.94 -14.72 7.49
C ASN A 96 -37.44 -14.35 7.48
N GLN A 97 -37.79 -13.13 7.03
CA GLN A 97 -39.18 -12.67 6.98
C GLN A 97 -40.00 -13.28 5.83
N ASP A 98 -39.38 -14.06 4.94
CA ASP A 98 -40.05 -14.62 3.78
C ASP A 98 -40.65 -16.00 4.00
N LYS A 99 -41.71 -16.31 3.23
CA LYS A 99 -42.34 -17.64 3.23
C LYS A 99 -41.37 -18.76 2.83
N LEU A 100 -40.41 -18.47 1.95
CA LEU A 100 -39.41 -19.41 1.45
C LEU A 100 -38.03 -18.73 1.39
N PRO A 101 -37.34 -18.59 2.54
CA PRO A 101 -36.07 -17.84 2.64
C PRO A 101 -35.01 -18.32 1.66
N ARG A 102 -34.91 -19.65 1.47
CA ARG A 102 -33.93 -20.27 0.55
C ARG A 102 -34.16 -19.91 -0.92
N LEU A 103 -35.41 -19.88 -1.38
CA LEU A 103 -35.72 -19.51 -2.77
C LEU A 103 -35.48 -18.03 -3.01
N ARG A 104 -35.76 -17.18 -2.02
CA ARG A 104 -35.44 -15.76 -2.12
C ARG A 104 -33.93 -15.53 -2.14
N PHE A 105 -33.18 -16.26 -1.33
CA PHE A 105 -31.71 -16.23 -1.37
C PHE A 105 -31.18 -16.59 -2.76
N ILE A 106 -31.60 -17.71 -3.36
CA ILE A 106 -31.13 -18.14 -4.70
C ILE A 106 -31.39 -17.08 -5.78
N ARG A 107 -32.52 -16.36 -5.69
CA ARG A 107 -32.88 -15.28 -6.61
C ARG A 107 -32.23 -13.93 -6.27
N SER A 108 -31.51 -13.84 -5.16
CA SER A 108 -30.79 -12.62 -4.79
C SER A 108 -29.63 -12.38 -5.77
N PRO A 109 -29.30 -11.11 -6.07
CA PRO A 109 -28.21 -10.79 -6.99
C PRO A 109 -26.87 -11.37 -6.53
N PHE A 110 -26.61 -11.43 -5.21
CA PHE A 110 -25.37 -11.99 -4.67
C PHE A 110 -25.28 -13.50 -4.83
N ALA A 111 -26.37 -14.24 -4.63
CA ALA A 111 -26.39 -15.68 -4.84
C ALA A 111 -26.22 -16.04 -6.32
N ILE A 112 -26.76 -15.23 -7.23
CA ILE A 112 -26.55 -15.39 -8.67
C ILE A 112 -25.07 -15.19 -9.01
N ILE A 113 -24.42 -14.15 -8.48
CA ILE A 113 -22.98 -13.92 -8.66
C ILE A 113 -22.16 -15.11 -8.15
N ASP A 114 -22.46 -15.61 -6.95
CA ASP A 114 -21.76 -16.76 -6.37
C ASP A 114 -21.94 -18.02 -7.23
N LEU A 115 -23.15 -18.26 -7.75
CA LEU A 115 -23.45 -19.38 -8.64
C LEU A 115 -22.70 -19.26 -9.97
N VAL A 116 -22.72 -18.08 -10.58
CA VAL A 116 -22.04 -17.80 -11.86
C VAL A 116 -20.53 -17.96 -11.73
N ALA A 117 -19.94 -17.68 -10.56
CA ALA A 117 -18.51 -17.85 -10.30
C ALA A 117 -18.05 -19.33 -10.24
N ILE A 118 -18.94 -20.25 -9.82
CA ILE A 118 -18.63 -21.70 -9.75
C ILE A 118 -19.12 -22.46 -10.99
N LEU A 119 -20.07 -21.90 -11.73
CA LEU A 119 -20.72 -22.52 -12.89
C LEU A 119 -19.74 -23.09 -13.94
N PRO A 120 -18.65 -22.41 -14.35
CA PRO A 120 -17.78 -22.89 -15.42
C PRO A 120 -17.17 -24.27 -15.12
N PHE A 121 -16.83 -24.54 -13.86
CA PHE A 121 -16.25 -25.81 -13.43
C PHE A 121 -17.25 -26.97 -13.57
N TYR A 122 -18.50 -26.76 -13.13
CA TYR A 122 -19.54 -27.78 -13.23
C TYR A 122 -19.98 -28.00 -14.68
N LEU A 123 -20.04 -26.94 -15.50
CA LEU A 123 -20.31 -27.10 -16.94
C LEU A 123 -19.21 -27.88 -17.65
N ALA A 124 -17.95 -27.64 -17.30
CA ALA A 124 -16.82 -28.42 -17.82
C ALA A 124 -16.97 -29.91 -17.51
N ALA A 125 -17.29 -30.23 -16.26
CA ALA A 125 -17.43 -31.61 -15.78
C ALA A 125 -18.65 -32.33 -16.39
N LEU A 126 -19.75 -31.63 -16.65
CA LEU A 126 -20.99 -32.22 -17.16
C LEU A 126 -21.00 -32.39 -18.69
N PHE A 127 -20.42 -31.44 -19.43
CA PHE A 127 -20.59 -31.36 -20.89
C PHE A 127 -19.31 -31.66 -21.69
N ASN A 128 -18.18 -31.97 -21.02
CA ASN A 128 -16.86 -32.16 -21.67
C ASN A 128 -16.55 -31.04 -22.68
N LEU A 129 -16.94 -29.81 -22.35
CA LEU A 129 -16.74 -28.65 -23.22
C LEU A 129 -15.26 -28.35 -23.38
N ASP A 130 -14.92 -27.77 -24.52
CA ASP A 130 -13.56 -27.41 -24.86
C ASP A 130 -12.98 -26.44 -23.80
N LEU A 131 -11.88 -26.85 -23.16
CA LEU A 131 -11.32 -26.21 -21.96
C LEU A 131 -10.96 -24.74 -22.21
N ARG A 132 -10.69 -24.38 -23.47
CA ARG A 132 -10.31 -23.01 -23.87
C ARG A 132 -11.44 -22.00 -23.66
N ALA A 133 -12.67 -22.34 -24.04
CA ALA A 133 -13.82 -21.43 -23.90
C ALA A 133 -14.18 -21.21 -22.41
N LEU A 134 -14.01 -22.25 -21.60
CA LEU A 134 -14.31 -22.23 -20.17
C LEU A 134 -13.30 -21.42 -19.34
N ARG A 135 -12.05 -21.29 -19.81
CA ARG A 135 -11.02 -20.45 -19.15
C ARG A 135 -11.47 -19.00 -19.04
N VAL A 136 -12.06 -18.43 -20.10
CA VAL A 136 -12.57 -17.05 -20.08
C VAL A 136 -13.71 -16.92 -19.08
N LEU A 137 -14.58 -17.93 -18.97
CA LEU A 137 -15.67 -17.91 -17.99
C LEU A 137 -15.18 -17.96 -16.54
N ARG A 138 -13.94 -18.40 -16.26
CA ARG A 138 -13.35 -18.27 -14.91
C ARG A 138 -13.21 -16.81 -14.48
N LEU A 139 -13.11 -15.85 -15.42
CA LEU A 139 -13.10 -14.42 -15.12
C LEU A 139 -14.40 -13.96 -14.45
N LEU A 140 -15.51 -14.70 -14.61
CA LEU A 140 -16.76 -14.40 -13.92
C LEU A 140 -16.61 -14.44 -12.39
N ARG A 141 -15.58 -15.11 -11.86
CA ARG A 141 -15.20 -15.07 -10.43
C ARG A 141 -14.88 -13.66 -9.95
N LEU A 142 -14.44 -12.76 -10.83
CA LEU A 142 -14.21 -11.35 -10.51
C LEU A 142 -15.50 -10.65 -10.06
N PHE A 143 -16.67 -11.07 -10.55
CA PHE A 143 -17.94 -10.49 -10.09
C PHE A 143 -18.17 -10.71 -8.61
N LYS A 144 -17.55 -11.73 -8.00
CA LYS A 144 -17.65 -11.96 -6.56
C LYS A 144 -17.02 -10.83 -5.73
N LEU A 145 -16.08 -10.05 -6.29
CA LEU A 145 -15.56 -8.84 -5.66
C LEU A 145 -16.64 -7.76 -5.49
N LEU A 146 -17.68 -7.75 -6.33
CA LEU A 146 -18.81 -6.82 -6.18
C LEU A 146 -19.53 -6.98 -4.84
N ARG A 147 -19.43 -8.15 -4.19
CA ARG A 147 -20.03 -8.38 -2.88
C ARG A 147 -19.37 -7.57 -1.77
N ALA A 148 -18.09 -7.22 -1.91
CA ALA A 148 -17.40 -6.31 -1.01
C ALA A 148 -17.67 -4.84 -1.37
N VAL A 149 -17.68 -4.52 -2.67
CA VAL A 149 -17.79 -3.14 -3.16
C VAL A 149 -19.22 -2.59 -3.07
N TYR A 150 -20.22 -3.40 -3.42
CA TYR A 150 -21.62 -2.94 -3.51
C TYR A 150 -22.19 -2.44 -2.17
N PRO A 151 -22.09 -3.18 -1.04
CA PRO A 151 -22.59 -2.67 0.24
C PRO A 151 -21.88 -1.38 0.67
N ALA A 152 -20.57 -1.28 0.43
CA ALA A 152 -19.79 -0.08 0.72
C ALA A 152 -20.24 1.11 -0.14
N MET A 153 -20.60 0.89 -1.42
CA MET A 153 -21.17 1.92 -2.27
C MET A 153 -22.54 2.39 -1.78
N VAL A 154 -23.44 1.46 -1.40
CA VAL A 154 -24.77 1.81 -0.90
C VAL A 154 -24.65 2.62 0.39
N GLU A 155 -23.86 2.14 1.35
CA GLU A 155 -23.57 2.86 2.60
C GLU A 155 -23.02 4.27 2.33
N PHE A 156 -22.09 4.40 1.37
CA PHE A 156 -21.53 5.69 1.00
C PHE A 156 -22.57 6.63 0.36
N ILE A 157 -23.42 6.11 -0.53
CA ILE A 157 -24.49 6.87 -1.19
C ILE A 157 -25.50 7.38 -0.15
N GLU A 158 -25.86 6.55 0.82
CA GLU A 158 -26.78 6.91 1.90
C GLU A 158 -26.18 8.00 2.80
N ARG A 159 -24.95 7.81 3.28
CA ARG A 159 -24.26 8.79 4.15
C ARG A 159 -24.03 10.14 3.46
N ASN A 160 -23.82 10.15 2.14
CA ASN A 160 -23.49 11.35 1.39
C ASN A 160 -24.62 11.84 0.48
N ARG A 161 -25.88 11.42 0.73
CA ARG A 161 -27.02 11.72 -0.15
C ARG A 161 -27.16 13.21 -0.44
N ASP A 162 -27.07 14.04 0.59
CA ASP A 162 -27.30 15.49 0.53
C ASP A 162 -26.05 16.31 0.14
N LYS A 163 -24.93 15.63 -0.10
CA LYS A 163 -23.66 16.29 -0.41
C LYS A 163 -23.47 16.58 -1.90
N THR A 164 -22.73 17.64 -2.18
CA THR A 164 -22.32 17.98 -3.54
C THR A 164 -21.37 16.91 -4.12
N LEU A 165 -21.25 16.85 -5.45
CA LEU A 165 -20.31 15.93 -6.11
C LEU A 165 -18.87 16.12 -5.60
N ARG A 166 -18.45 17.37 -5.37
CA ARG A 166 -17.11 17.68 -4.86
C ARG A 166 -16.89 17.14 -3.44
N GLN A 167 -17.88 17.26 -2.57
CA GLN A 167 -17.85 16.71 -1.22
C GLN A 167 -17.85 15.18 -1.22
N LYS A 168 -18.58 14.55 -2.15
CA LYS A 168 -18.53 13.09 -2.36
C LYS A 168 -17.13 12.66 -2.78
N VAL A 169 -16.52 13.32 -3.77
CA VAL A 169 -15.14 13.04 -4.17
C VAL A 169 -14.16 13.25 -3.02
N TYR A 170 -14.36 14.31 -2.22
CA TYR A 170 -13.53 14.57 -1.04
C TYR A 170 -13.59 13.42 -0.03
N ALA A 171 -14.78 12.88 0.24
CA ALA A 171 -15.01 11.78 1.16
C ALA A 171 -14.54 10.41 0.64
N ILE A 172 -14.43 10.21 -0.67
CA ILE A 172 -13.84 8.97 -1.23
C ILE A 172 -12.32 8.96 -1.04
N VAL A 173 -11.69 10.12 -1.20
CA VAL A 173 -10.24 10.21 -1.37
C VAL A 173 -9.51 10.67 -0.10
N ASN A 174 -10.22 11.26 0.85
CA ASN A 174 -9.69 11.67 2.14
C ASN A 174 -10.54 11.09 3.27
N GLU A 175 -9.87 10.69 4.34
CA GLU A 175 -10.52 10.19 5.55
C GLU A 175 -11.35 11.31 6.21
N THR A 176 -12.66 11.12 6.17
CA THR A 176 -13.69 11.98 6.79
C THR A 176 -14.76 11.12 7.48
N PRO A 177 -15.53 11.66 8.43
CA PRO A 177 -16.58 10.90 9.13
C PRO A 177 -17.60 10.21 8.21
N ASP A 178 -17.78 10.75 7.00
CA ASP A 178 -18.78 10.30 6.03
C ASP A 178 -18.22 9.37 4.94
N SER A 179 -16.93 9.02 5.02
CA SER A 179 -16.22 8.24 3.99
C SER A 179 -16.61 6.77 3.98
N GLY A 180 -16.84 6.21 5.17
CA GLY A 180 -17.18 4.80 5.38
C GLY A 180 -16.17 3.83 4.75
N LYS A 181 -16.62 2.59 4.51
CA LYS A 181 -15.78 1.50 3.96
C LYS A 181 -15.32 1.71 2.53
N LEU A 182 -16.01 2.57 1.76
CA LEU A 182 -15.67 2.80 0.36
C LEU A 182 -14.30 3.48 0.21
N HIS A 183 -13.97 4.38 1.13
CA HIS A 183 -12.65 5.01 1.20
C HIS A 183 -11.54 3.99 1.50
N GLU A 184 -11.75 3.07 2.43
CA GLU A 184 -10.80 1.99 2.73
C GLU A 184 -10.55 1.10 1.51
N ILE A 185 -11.61 0.77 0.75
CA ILE A 185 -11.50 -0.01 -0.49
C ILE A 185 -10.73 0.79 -1.55
N PHE A 186 -11.02 2.08 -1.70
CA PHE A 186 -10.31 2.96 -2.63
C PHE A 186 -8.81 3.01 -2.32
N ASP A 187 -8.46 3.23 -1.05
CA ASP A 187 -7.07 3.26 -0.59
C ASP A 187 -6.38 1.92 -0.77
N PHE A 188 -7.06 0.81 -0.47
CA PHE A 188 -6.54 -0.53 -0.73
C PHE A 188 -6.23 -0.76 -2.22
N ILE A 189 -7.12 -0.31 -3.12
CA ILE A 189 -6.91 -0.40 -4.56
C ILE A 189 -5.67 0.40 -4.99
N ILE A 190 -5.50 1.63 -4.51
CA ILE A 190 -4.33 2.45 -4.82
C ILE A 190 -3.04 1.77 -4.33
N VAL A 191 -3.02 1.29 -3.09
CA VAL A 191 -1.86 0.56 -2.52
C VAL A 191 -1.54 -0.69 -3.32
N LEU A 192 -2.55 -1.49 -3.66
CA LEU A 192 -2.38 -2.69 -4.47
C LEU A 192 -1.75 -2.36 -5.83
N TRP A 193 -2.24 -1.30 -6.51
CA TRP A 193 -1.67 -0.85 -7.77
C TRP A 193 -0.25 -0.32 -7.64
N VAL A 194 0.10 0.36 -6.54
CA VAL A 194 1.49 0.75 -6.27
C VAL A 194 2.38 -0.48 -6.18
N LEU A 195 1.97 -1.51 -5.44
CA LEU A 195 2.75 -2.75 -5.28
C LEU A 195 2.91 -3.50 -6.61
N ILE A 196 1.84 -3.68 -7.37
CA ILE A 196 1.88 -4.31 -8.70
C ILE A 196 2.83 -3.55 -9.60
N SER A 197 2.67 -2.22 -9.65
CA SER A 197 3.42 -1.37 -10.56
C SER A 197 4.91 -1.31 -10.23
N VAL A 198 5.29 -1.32 -8.95
CA VAL A 198 6.70 -1.42 -8.53
C VAL A 198 7.28 -2.78 -8.85
N THR A 199 6.52 -3.85 -8.60
CA THR A 199 6.94 -5.21 -8.97
C THR A 199 7.20 -5.30 -10.47
N CYS A 200 6.35 -4.71 -11.29
CA CYS A 200 6.57 -4.62 -12.74
C CYS A 200 7.88 -3.91 -13.09
N VAL A 201 8.23 -2.78 -12.45
CA VAL A 201 9.52 -2.09 -12.70
C VAL A 201 10.71 -2.99 -12.35
N ILE A 202 10.62 -3.71 -11.23
CA ILE A 202 11.67 -4.65 -10.82
C ILE A 202 11.80 -5.77 -11.84
N LEU A 203 10.68 -6.35 -12.31
CA LEU A 203 10.70 -7.43 -13.31
C LEU A 203 11.13 -6.95 -14.71
N GLU A 204 10.75 -5.73 -15.11
CA GLU A 204 11.16 -5.08 -16.35
C GLU A 204 12.70 -4.89 -16.41
N SER A 205 13.36 -4.73 -15.25
CA SER A 205 14.82 -4.61 -15.18
C SER A 205 15.57 -5.90 -15.56
N VAL A 206 14.88 -7.05 -15.59
CA VAL A 206 15.46 -8.34 -15.96
C VAL A 206 15.26 -8.57 -17.46
N GLU A 207 16.35 -8.54 -18.24
CA GLU A 207 16.29 -8.64 -19.72
C GLU A 207 15.51 -9.86 -20.22
N SER A 208 15.70 -11.02 -19.59
CA SER A 208 15.01 -12.25 -19.99
C SER A 208 13.50 -12.18 -19.79
N ILE A 209 13.02 -11.44 -18.78
CA ILE A 209 11.59 -11.27 -18.52
C ILE A 209 11.03 -10.19 -19.45
N ASN A 210 11.75 -9.07 -19.57
CA ASN A 210 11.35 -7.96 -20.43
C ASN A 210 11.19 -8.40 -21.90
N TYR A 211 12.06 -9.27 -22.41
CA TYR A 211 11.94 -9.79 -23.78
C TYR A 211 10.58 -10.43 -24.08
N TYR A 212 9.99 -11.15 -23.12
CA TYR A 212 8.69 -11.81 -23.29
C TYR A 212 7.49 -10.92 -22.91
N PHE A 213 7.65 -10.01 -21.95
CA PHE A 213 6.55 -9.25 -21.34
C PHE A 213 6.59 -7.73 -21.60
N HIS A 214 7.38 -7.28 -22.56
CA HIS A 214 7.59 -5.86 -22.82
C HIS A 214 6.27 -5.09 -23.02
N VAL A 215 5.35 -5.64 -23.81
CA VAL A 215 4.07 -4.99 -24.11
C VAL A 215 3.18 -4.97 -22.87
N GLU A 216 3.12 -6.07 -22.13
CA GLU A 216 2.36 -6.22 -20.91
C GLU A 216 2.82 -5.23 -19.84
N PHE A 217 4.14 -5.05 -19.67
CA PHE A 217 4.69 -4.06 -18.74
C PHE A 217 4.31 -2.63 -19.13
N ILE A 218 4.34 -2.28 -20.43
CA ILE A 218 3.89 -0.97 -20.91
C ILE A 218 2.40 -0.75 -20.64
N VAL A 219 1.57 -1.77 -20.91
CA VAL A 219 0.11 -1.68 -20.66
C VAL A 219 -0.17 -1.50 -19.17
N ILE A 220 0.47 -2.29 -18.31
CA ILE A 220 0.30 -2.19 -16.86
C ILE A 220 0.78 -0.83 -16.35
N ASP A 221 1.92 -0.32 -16.82
CA ASP A 221 2.43 0.99 -16.43
C ASP A 221 1.49 2.11 -16.86
N THR A 222 0.96 2.05 -18.09
CA THR A 222 -0.02 3.01 -18.62
C THR A 222 -1.30 3.01 -17.78
N ILE A 223 -1.82 1.83 -17.41
CA ILE A 223 -3.00 1.70 -16.55
C ILE A 223 -2.70 2.27 -15.15
N ALA A 224 -1.55 1.93 -14.56
CA ALA A 224 -1.16 2.43 -13.24
C ALA A 224 -1.07 3.97 -13.24
N VAL A 225 -0.45 4.57 -14.26
CA VAL A 225 -0.37 6.02 -14.42
C VAL A 225 -1.76 6.63 -14.60
N ALA A 226 -2.66 6.02 -15.37
CA ALA A 226 -4.02 6.51 -15.53
C ALA A 226 -4.79 6.50 -14.19
N ILE A 227 -4.64 5.45 -13.38
CA ILE A 227 -5.24 5.34 -12.05
C ILE A 227 -4.69 6.42 -11.11
N PHE A 228 -3.36 6.54 -11.01
CA PHE A 228 -2.72 7.52 -10.13
C PHE A 228 -2.97 8.97 -10.56
N SER A 229 -3.04 9.22 -11.87
CA SER A 229 -3.42 10.53 -12.40
C SER A 229 -4.86 10.87 -12.05
N THR A 230 -5.78 9.90 -12.18
CA THR A 230 -7.18 10.08 -11.79
C THR A 230 -7.32 10.35 -10.30
N GLU A 231 -6.61 9.59 -9.45
CA GLU A 231 -6.53 9.84 -8.00
C GLU A 231 -6.07 11.28 -7.71
N PHE A 232 -4.96 11.69 -8.34
CA PHE A 232 -4.38 13.02 -8.15
C PHE A 232 -5.34 14.13 -8.60
N LEU A 233 -6.01 13.96 -9.74
CA LEU A 233 -7.02 14.91 -10.23
C LEU A 233 -8.22 15.00 -9.28
N MET A 234 -8.69 13.87 -8.74
CA MET A 234 -9.75 13.86 -7.72
C MET A 234 -9.32 14.60 -6.45
N ARG A 235 -8.06 14.46 -6.01
CA ARG A 235 -7.51 15.21 -4.86
C ARG A 235 -7.46 16.71 -5.12
N ILE A 236 -6.93 17.14 -6.26
CA ILE A 236 -6.88 18.56 -6.63
C ILE A 236 -8.28 19.15 -6.78
N TYR A 237 -9.20 18.41 -7.39
CA TYR A 237 -10.57 18.85 -7.56
C TYR A 237 -11.26 19.08 -6.21
N SER A 238 -11.09 18.13 -5.27
CA SER A 238 -11.77 18.13 -3.98
C SER A 238 -11.06 18.91 -2.86
N CYS A 239 -9.78 19.28 -3.00
CA CYS A 239 -8.98 19.90 -1.93
C CYS A 239 -9.58 21.20 -1.36
N THR A 240 -10.40 21.88 -2.15
CA THR A 240 -11.04 23.15 -1.80
C THR A 240 -12.19 22.99 -0.78
N GLU A 241 -12.62 21.75 -0.48
CA GLU A 241 -13.50 21.43 0.66
C GLU A 241 -12.77 21.54 2.00
N ASN A 242 -11.44 21.43 2.01
CA ASN A 242 -10.68 21.62 3.23
C ASN A 242 -10.66 23.12 3.60
N PRO A 243 -10.99 23.50 4.85
CA PRO A 243 -10.94 24.89 5.30
C PRO A 243 -9.60 25.58 5.03
N LYS A 244 -8.49 24.83 5.00
CA LYS A 244 -7.15 25.35 4.72
C LYS A 244 -6.92 25.78 3.27
N TYR A 245 -7.72 25.27 2.32
CA TYR A 245 -7.48 25.43 0.88
C TYR A 245 -8.71 25.93 0.11
N GLN A 246 -9.60 26.70 0.74
CA GLN A 246 -10.88 27.12 0.13
C GLN A 246 -10.75 27.94 -1.17
N HIS A 247 -9.67 28.72 -1.32
CA HIS A 247 -9.50 29.57 -2.50
C HIS A 247 -9.33 28.73 -3.78
N TRP A 248 -10.10 29.05 -4.82
CA TRP A 248 -10.21 28.24 -6.05
C TRP A 248 -8.89 27.96 -6.77
N LEU A 249 -7.98 28.95 -6.87
CA LEU A 249 -6.67 28.79 -7.51
C LEU A 249 -5.52 28.64 -6.50
N ALA A 250 -5.36 29.64 -5.62
CA ALA A 250 -4.29 29.64 -4.62
C ALA A 250 -4.34 28.43 -3.66
N GLY A 251 -5.55 27.99 -3.27
CA GLY A 251 -5.73 26.80 -2.44
C GLY A 251 -5.22 25.53 -3.11
N ARG A 252 -5.52 25.36 -4.41
CA ARG A 252 -5.04 24.22 -5.21
C ARG A 252 -3.52 24.23 -5.37
N ILE A 253 -2.93 25.39 -5.65
CA ILE A 253 -1.46 25.52 -5.78
C ILE A 253 -0.78 25.22 -4.44
N ASN A 254 -1.33 25.73 -3.33
CA ASN A 254 -0.80 25.46 -2.00
C ASN A 254 -0.94 23.98 -1.62
N PHE A 255 -2.03 23.33 -2.01
CA PHE A 255 -2.22 21.90 -1.84
C PHE A 255 -1.20 21.08 -2.66
N SER A 256 -0.91 21.49 -3.91
CA SER A 256 0.11 20.82 -4.75
C SER A 256 1.53 20.92 -4.19
N LYS A 257 1.83 21.94 -3.36
CA LYS A 257 3.13 22.09 -2.67
C LYS A 257 3.26 21.20 -1.43
N GLN A 258 2.18 20.59 -0.96
CA GLN A 258 2.21 19.68 0.18
C GLN A 258 2.96 18.39 -0.22
N LEU A 259 3.79 17.85 0.69
CA LEU A 259 4.63 16.69 0.38
C LEU A 259 3.82 15.49 -0.15
N SER A 260 2.63 15.25 0.41
CA SER A 260 1.73 14.19 -0.06
C SER A 260 1.38 14.36 -1.53
N SER A 261 1.06 15.57 -1.96
CA SER A 261 0.69 15.89 -3.35
C SER A 261 1.90 15.91 -4.27
N LEU A 262 3.07 16.34 -3.78
CA LEU A 262 4.33 16.24 -4.50
C LEU A 262 4.68 14.77 -4.81
N ILE A 263 4.46 13.86 -3.85
CA ILE A 263 4.64 12.42 -4.08
C ILE A 263 3.71 11.92 -5.19
N ASP A 264 2.45 12.37 -5.24
CA ASP A 264 1.53 11.99 -6.33
C ASP A 264 2.03 12.49 -7.69
N ILE A 265 2.52 13.74 -7.75
CA ILE A 265 3.10 14.31 -8.98
C ILE A 265 4.34 13.50 -9.39
N LEU A 266 5.26 13.23 -8.47
CA LEU A 266 6.48 12.47 -8.75
C LEU A 266 6.18 11.03 -9.17
N ALA A 267 5.08 10.43 -8.72
CA ALA A 267 4.67 9.08 -9.11
C ALA A 267 4.19 8.99 -10.57
N ILE A 268 3.62 10.06 -11.11
CA ILE A 268 3.12 10.11 -12.50
C ILE A 268 4.09 10.83 -13.46
N ALA A 269 4.97 11.68 -12.93
CA ALA A 269 5.86 12.52 -13.71
C ALA A 269 6.74 11.76 -14.72
N PRO A 270 7.35 10.60 -14.40
CA PRO A 270 8.21 9.90 -15.35
C PRO A 270 7.51 9.60 -16.68
N PHE A 271 6.26 9.15 -16.66
CA PHE A 271 5.49 8.82 -17.85
C PHE A 271 5.22 10.06 -18.72
N PHE A 272 4.74 11.15 -18.10
CA PHE A 272 4.44 12.38 -18.82
C PHE A 272 5.71 13.08 -19.35
N LEU A 273 6.81 13.02 -18.59
CA LEU A 273 8.10 13.57 -19.02
C LEU A 273 8.69 12.75 -20.16
N GLU A 274 8.68 11.42 -20.08
CA GLU A 274 9.13 10.54 -21.16
C GLU A 274 8.32 10.80 -22.43
N SER A 275 6.98 10.85 -22.33
CA SER A 275 6.11 11.12 -23.48
C SER A 275 6.25 12.53 -24.10
N LEU A 276 6.74 13.53 -23.35
CA LEU A 276 6.85 14.92 -23.83
C LEU A 276 8.26 15.25 -24.34
N LEU A 277 9.29 14.62 -23.76
CA LEU A 277 10.70 15.00 -23.93
C LEU A 277 11.56 13.89 -24.57
N ASP A 278 11.00 12.73 -24.89
CA ASP A 278 11.70 11.63 -25.60
C ASP A 278 12.36 12.06 -26.91
N HIS A 279 11.81 13.08 -27.58
CA HIS A 279 12.37 13.62 -28.82
C HIS A 279 13.62 14.48 -28.59
N LEU A 280 13.88 14.92 -27.35
CA LEU A 280 14.95 15.86 -26.99
C LEU A 280 16.11 15.20 -26.22
N PHE A 281 15.83 14.16 -25.43
CA PHE A 281 16.82 13.53 -24.54
C PHE A 281 16.66 12.01 -24.46
N ASP A 282 17.74 11.28 -24.16
CA ASP A 282 17.65 9.87 -23.77
C ASP A 282 17.14 9.77 -22.31
N LEU A 283 15.83 9.57 -22.18
CA LEU A 283 15.12 9.56 -20.90
C LEU A 283 15.02 8.18 -20.26
N ARG A 284 15.84 7.21 -20.69
CA ARG A 284 15.88 5.87 -20.07
C ARG A 284 16.11 5.92 -18.56
N PHE A 285 16.85 6.92 -18.07
CA PHE A 285 17.08 7.09 -16.63
C PHE A 285 15.80 7.49 -15.86
N LEU A 286 14.80 8.10 -16.53
CA LEU A 286 13.49 8.40 -15.92
C LEU A 286 12.74 7.13 -15.49
N ARG A 287 13.07 5.98 -16.08
CA ARG A 287 12.51 4.69 -15.66
C ARG A 287 12.81 4.38 -14.19
N VAL A 288 13.97 4.78 -13.67
CA VAL A 288 14.31 4.60 -12.25
C VAL A 288 13.41 5.46 -11.37
N PHE A 289 13.05 6.66 -11.82
CA PHE A 289 12.12 7.53 -11.10
C PHE A 289 10.70 6.97 -11.05
N ARG A 290 10.35 5.96 -11.85
CA ARG A 290 9.08 5.22 -11.66
C ARG A 290 9.02 4.57 -10.28
N LEU A 291 10.16 4.24 -9.65
CA LEU A 291 10.19 3.73 -8.26
C LEU A 291 9.76 4.78 -7.23
N MET A 292 9.73 6.07 -7.58
CA MET A 292 9.20 7.12 -6.70
C MET A 292 7.73 6.87 -6.32
N ARG A 293 6.99 6.08 -7.11
CA ARG A 293 5.64 5.64 -6.76
C ARG A 293 5.57 4.85 -5.45
N LEU A 294 6.66 4.22 -4.99
CA LEU A 294 6.76 3.59 -3.67
C LEU A 294 6.49 4.56 -2.53
N PHE A 295 6.89 5.82 -2.68
CA PHE A 295 6.67 6.83 -1.64
C PHE A 295 5.18 7.09 -1.37
N LYS A 296 4.27 6.72 -2.30
CA LYS A 296 2.82 6.77 -2.05
C LYS A 296 2.42 5.88 -0.86
N LEU A 297 3.13 4.77 -0.60
CA LEU A 297 2.88 3.91 0.56
C LEU A 297 3.08 4.65 1.89
N GLY A 298 4.00 5.63 1.92
CA GLY A 298 4.27 6.45 3.10
C GLY A 298 3.06 7.27 3.57
N ARG A 299 2.07 7.54 2.71
CA ARG A 299 0.82 8.24 3.09
C ARG A 299 -0.05 7.41 4.03
N TYR A 300 -0.03 6.10 3.85
CA TYR A 300 -0.89 5.15 4.57
C TYR A 300 -0.28 4.70 5.91
N SER A 301 1.00 5.00 6.13
CA SER A 301 1.69 4.74 7.38
C SER A 301 1.62 5.95 8.32
N ALA A 302 0.93 5.80 9.46
CA ALA A 302 0.92 6.81 10.52
C ALA A 302 2.35 7.16 10.97
N ALA A 303 3.23 6.16 11.10
CA ALA A 303 4.63 6.33 11.47
C ALA A 303 5.40 7.25 10.51
N THR A 304 5.09 7.23 9.21
CA THR A 304 5.74 8.11 8.23
C THR A 304 5.31 9.57 8.41
N LYS A 305 4.04 9.81 8.75
CA LYS A 305 3.53 11.16 9.08
C LYS A 305 4.24 11.70 10.33
N SER A 306 4.36 10.88 11.38
CA SER A 306 5.07 11.25 12.62
C SER A 306 6.56 11.52 12.38
N LEU A 307 7.23 10.67 11.59
CA LEU A 307 8.63 10.88 11.21
C LEU A 307 8.84 12.20 10.46
N PHE A 308 7.96 12.51 9.50
CA PHE A 308 8.07 13.75 8.75
C PHE A 308 7.80 15.00 9.61
N TYR A 309 6.82 14.92 10.51
CA TYR A 309 6.56 15.96 11.49
C TYR A 309 7.79 16.22 12.38
N VAL A 310 8.42 15.15 12.87
CA VAL A 310 9.65 15.23 13.66
C VAL A 310 10.78 15.88 12.86
N ILE A 311 11.02 15.45 11.62
CA ILE A 311 12.06 16.05 10.77
C ILE A 311 11.81 17.54 10.56
N GLN A 312 10.58 17.96 10.26
CA GLN A 312 10.28 19.38 10.09
C GLN A 312 10.51 20.18 11.38
N ARG A 313 10.11 19.62 12.53
CA ARG A 313 10.27 20.25 13.84
C ARG A 313 11.74 20.44 14.19
N GLU A 314 12.56 19.40 13.98
CA GLU A 314 13.99 19.40 14.32
C GLU A 314 14.88 20.00 13.22
N TRP A 315 14.33 20.33 12.04
CA TRP A 315 15.08 20.86 10.90
C TRP A 315 16.02 22.03 11.25
N PRO A 316 15.62 23.02 12.08
CA PRO A 316 16.50 24.13 12.43
C PRO A 316 17.77 23.71 13.17
N VAL A 317 17.72 22.63 13.96
CA VAL A 317 18.87 22.10 14.71
C VAL A 317 19.64 21.09 13.85
N MET A 318 18.93 20.21 13.15
CA MET A 318 19.52 19.23 12.24
C MET A 318 20.35 19.90 11.15
N LYS A 319 19.88 20.98 10.53
CA LYS A 319 20.63 21.69 9.48
C LYS A 319 21.99 22.19 9.97
N ALA A 320 22.11 22.58 11.25
CA ALA A 320 23.37 23.04 11.82
C ALA A 320 24.35 21.87 11.99
N SER A 321 23.88 20.73 12.51
CA SER A 321 24.71 19.51 12.62
C SER A 321 25.16 18.98 11.26
N ILE A 322 24.27 18.97 10.25
CA ILE A 322 24.59 18.57 8.88
C ILE A 322 25.60 19.54 8.26
N PHE A 323 25.48 20.84 8.51
CA PHE A 323 26.44 21.83 8.03
C PHE A 323 27.85 21.59 8.60
N ILE A 324 27.96 21.33 9.90
CA ILE A 324 29.25 20.99 10.54
C ILE A 324 29.81 19.68 9.97
N MET A 325 28.96 18.68 9.76
CA MET A 325 29.33 17.41 9.15
C MET A 325 29.90 17.59 7.73
N LEU A 326 29.23 18.39 6.88
CA LEU A 326 29.71 18.71 5.54
C LEU A 326 31.03 19.49 5.57
N MET A 327 31.19 20.43 6.51
CA MET A 327 32.44 21.16 6.68
C MET A 327 33.59 20.22 7.06
N LEU A 328 33.35 19.25 7.95
CA LEU A 328 34.34 18.23 8.31
C LEU A 328 34.70 17.34 7.12
N VAL A 329 33.71 16.91 6.34
CA VAL A 329 33.94 16.12 5.12
C VAL A 329 34.80 16.89 4.12
N MET A 330 34.50 18.18 3.90
CA MET A 330 35.29 19.03 3.01
C MET A 330 36.72 19.21 3.52
N LEU A 331 36.89 19.45 4.83
CA LEU A 331 38.22 19.54 5.44
C LEU A 331 39.00 18.24 5.28
N ALA A 332 38.37 17.10 5.56
CA ALA A 332 38.98 15.78 5.42
C ALA A 332 39.38 15.49 3.97
N ALA A 333 38.51 15.79 3.00
CA ALA A 333 38.80 15.61 1.58
C ALA A 333 39.99 16.46 1.12
N CYS A 334 40.04 17.73 1.51
CA CYS A 334 41.15 18.62 1.15
C CYS A 334 42.47 18.18 1.79
N LEU A 335 42.47 17.78 3.06
CA LEU A 335 43.68 17.27 3.74
C LEU A 335 44.11 15.92 3.18
N GLY A 336 43.18 15.02 2.90
CA GLY A 336 43.45 13.74 2.25
C GLY A 336 44.12 13.95 0.89
N TYR A 337 43.55 14.81 0.04
CA TYR A 337 44.16 15.17 -1.23
C TYR A 337 45.56 15.77 -1.05
N LEU A 338 45.71 16.76 -0.16
CA LEU A 338 46.97 17.45 0.06
C LEU A 338 48.11 16.52 0.48
N PHE A 339 47.84 15.55 1.36
CA PHE A 339 48.88 14.67 1.90
C PHE A 339 49.04 13.34 1.15
N GLU A 340 48.03 12.88 0.41
CA GLU A 340 48.06 11.56 -0.24
C GLU A 340 48.14 11.62 -1.76
N HIS A 341 47.82 12.74 -2.42
CA HIS A 341 47.82 12.82 -3.89
C HIS A 341 49.20 12.48 -4.50
N GLU A 342 50.29 13.00 -3.92
CA GLU A 342 51.65 12.69 -4.43
C GLU A 342 52.03 11.22 -4.26
N ALA A 343 51.55 10.56 -3.20
CA ALA A 343 51.85 9.16 -2.92
C ALA A 343 50.90 8.19 -3.64
N GLN A 344 49.67 8.62 -3.93
CA GLN A 344 48.61 7.83 -4.55
C GLN A 344 47.76 8.66 -5.53
N PRO A 345 48.33 9.09 -6.66
CA PRO A 345 47.63 9.96 -7.60
C PRO A 345 46.38 9.31 -8.20
N ASP A 346 46.36 7.98 -8.36
CA ASP A 346 45.20 7.25 -8.89
C ASP A 346 44.03 7.14 -7.90
N LYS A 347 44.31 7.24 -6.58
CA LYS A 347 43.28 7.08 -5.52
C LYS A 347 42.79 8.41 -4.97
N PHE A 348 43.68 9.39 -4.88
CA PHE A 348 43.37 10.76 -4.46
C PHE A 348 43.50 11.69 -5.67
N GLU A 349 42.91 11.34 -6.82
CA GLU A 349 43.10 12.05 -8.09
C GLU A 349 42.64 13.51 -8.03
N ASN A 350 41.53 13.75 -7.34
CA ASN A 350 40.90 15.06 -7.25
C ASN A 350 40.10 15.18 -5.95
N ILE A 351 39.69 16.41 -5.60
CA ILE A 351 38.93 16.67 -4.38
C ILE A 351 37.60 15.89 -4.34
N PRO A 352 36.80 15.78 -5.42
CA PRO A 352 35.58 14.95 -5.42
C PRO A 352 35.81 13.48 -5.04
N GLN A 353 36.87 12.84 -5.54
CA GLN A 353 37.22 11.47 -5.14
C GLN A 353 37.65 11.40 -3.67
N SER A 354 38.38 12.41 -3.19
CA SER A 354 38.73 12.54 -1.76
C SER A 354 37.50 12.76 -0.86
N ILE A 355 36.43 13.41 -1.36
CA ILE A 355 35.15 13.54 -0.65
C ILE A 355 34.51 12.16 -0.48
N TYR A 356 34.52 11.32 -1.50
CA TYR A 356 34.03 9.94 -1.41
C TYR A 356 34.75 9.17 -0.30
N TRP A 357 36.08 9.23 -0.29
CA TRP A 357 36.89 8.63 0.78
C TRP A 357 36.57 9.20 2.16
N ALA A 358 36.47 10.53 2.28
CA ALA A 358 36.18 11.21 3.55
C ALA A 358 34.82 10.80 4.11
N VAL A 359 33.78 10.74 3.27
CA VAL A 359 32.43 10.30 3.69
C VAL A 359 32.45 8.86 4.19
N ILE A 360 33.05 7.93 3.45
CA ILE A 360 33.11 6.51 3.83
C ILE A 360 33.92 6.29 5.11
N THR A 361 35.01 7.05 5.28
CA THR A 361 35.87 6.97 6.46
C THR A 361 35.18 7.55 7.69
N LEU A 362 34.62 8.76 7.59
CA LEU A 362 33.96 9.43 8.73
C LEU A 362 32.62 8.78 9.10
N ALA A 363 31.92 8.19 8.12
CA ALA A 363 30.71 7.41 8.36
C ALA A 363 31.00 5.97 8.85
N SER A 364 32.27 5.59 9.06
CA SER A 364 32.70 4.27 9.55
C SER A 364 32.34 3.06 8.66
N VAL A 365 32.11 3.28 7.35
CA VAL A 365 31.81 2.19 6.40
C VAL A 365 33.09 1.46 5.97
N GLY A 366 34.14 2.22 5.61
CA GLY A 366 35.49 1.71 5.38
C GLY A 366 35.62 0.56 4.37
N TYR A 367 35.19 0.74 3.11
CA TYR A 367 35.35 -0.29 2.06
C TYR A 367 36.82 -0.72 1.81
N GLY A 368 37.79 0.13 2.16
CA GLY A 368 39.23 -0.17 2.05
C GLY A 368 39.82 0.00 0.66
N ASP A 369 39.04 0.52 -0.29
CA ASP A 369 39.45 0.83 -1.66
C ASP A 369 40.38 2.04 -1.72
N ILE A 370 40.12 3.08 -0.91
CA ILE A 370 40.96 4.27 -0.74
C ILE A 370 41.38 4.39 0.72
N SER A 371 42.69 4.52 0.97
CA SER A 371 43.23 4.64 2.33
C SER A 371 44.58 5.37 2.34
N PRO A 372 44.79 6.30 3.29
CA PRO A 372 46.06 7.01 3.45
C PRO A 372 47.24 6.06 3.70
N VAL A 373 48.32 6.24 2.96
CA VAL A 373 49.59 5.52 3.15
C VAL A 373 50.68 6.39 3.72
N THR A 374 50.60 7.71 3.59
CA THR A 374 51.61 8.60 4.16
C THR A 374 51.50 8.66 5.69
N PRO A 375 52.63 8.83 6.40
CA PRO A 375 52.59 9.01 7.86
C PRO A 375 51.73 10.20 8.30
N ALA A 376 51.80 11.32 7.56
CA ALA A 376 51.02 12.52 7.84
C ALA A 376 49.53 12.32 7.60
N GLY A 377 49.16 11.74 6.45
CA GLY A 377 47.76 11.45 6.12
C GLY A 377 47.13 10.44 7.08
N ARG A 378 47.88 9.42 7.52
CA ARG A 378 47.43 8.49 8.57
C ARG A 378 47.18 9.20 9.90
N ALA A 379 48.10 10.06 10.35
CA ALA A 379 47.95 10.79 11.61
C ALA A 379 46.71 11.70 11.59
N ILE A 380 46.51 12.45 10.51
CA ILE A 380 45.34 13.33 10.33
C ILE A 380 44.05 12.52 10.25
N THR A 381 44.08 11.39 9.56
CA THR A 381 42.91 10.51 9.41
C THR A 381 42.46 9.95 10.76
N ILE A 382 43.38 9.60 11.65
CA ILE A 382 43.03 9.16 13.02
C ILE A 382 42.25 10.27 13.75
N VAL A 383 42.75 11.52 13.70
CA VAL A 383 42.11 12.66 14.35
C VAL A 383 40.73 12.93 13.75
N LEU A 384 40.65 12.99 12.42
CA LEU A 384 39.41 13.26 11.71
C LEU A 384 38.38 12.15 11.91
N ALA A 385 38.78 10.88 11.91
CA ALA A 385 37.89 9.75 12.17
C ALA A 385 37.28 9.82 13.57
N LEU A 386 38.08 10.13 14.60
CA LEU A 386 37.59 10.30 15.97
C LEU A 386 36.59 11.45 16.09
N LEU A 387 36.86 12.60 15.44
CA LEU A 387 35.92 13.72 15.38
C LEU A 387 34.66 13.37 14.57
N GLY A 388 34.83 12.63 13.48
CA GLY A 388 33.77 12.21 12.56
C GLY A 388 32.72 11.37 13.26
N ILE A 389 33.13 10.38 14.07
CA ILE A 389 32.21 9.53 14.83
C ILE A 389 31.26 10.39 15.69
N GLY A 390 31.80 11.39 16.40
CA GLY A 390 31.00 12.27 17.24
C GLY A 390 30.03 13.13 16.42
N ILE A 391 30.50 13.76 15.34
CA ILE A 391 29.69 14.68 14.54
C ILE A 391 28.60 13.94 13.74
N PHE A 392 28.92 12.79 13.14
CA PHE A 392 27.95 11.97 12.38
C PHE A 392 26.88 11.35 13.30
N ALA A 393 27.18 11.14 14.58
CA ALA A 393 26.20 10.64 15.54
C ALA A 393 25.12 11.68 15.91
N ILE A 394 25.40 12.99 15.76
CA ILE A 394 24.49 14.06 16.20
C ILE A 394 23.14 14.04 15.46
N PRO A 395 23.06 14.05 14.11
CA PRO A 395 21.76 14.00 13.41
C PRO A 395 20.95 12.75 13.76
N ALA A 396 21.62 11.60 13.89
CA ALA A 396 20.97 10.34 14.27
C ALA A 396 20.43 10.39 15.70
N ALA A 397 21.19 10.94 16.65
CA ALA A 397 20.77 11.10 18.03
C ALA A 397 19.57 12.05 18.17
N ILE A 398 19.60 13.20 17.48
CA ILE A 398 18.50 14.18 17.46
C ILE A 398 17.22 13.55 16.91
N LEU A 399 17.31 12.84 15.78
CA LEU A 399 16.16 12.15 15.20
C LEU A 399 15.61 11.08 16.15
N SER A 400 16.49 10.29 16.76
CA SER A 400 16.10 9.23 17.69
C SER A 400 15.38 9.78 18.92
N SER A 401 15.90 10.86 19.54
CA SER A 401 15.26 11.48 20.69
C SER A 401 13.92 12.12 20.31
N ALA A 402 13.88 12.86 19.19
CA ALA A 402 12.68 13.56 18.77
C ALA A 402 11.56 12.61 18.31
N PHE A 403 11.90 11.48 17.68
CA PHE A 403 10.95 10.44 17.31
C PHE A 403 10.41 9.72 18.55
N SER A 404 11.27 9.40 19.52
CA SER A 404 10.85 8.81 20.80
C SER A 404 9.92 9.75 21.57
N ASP A 405 10.22 11.05 21.57
CA ASP A 405 9.37 12.08 22.17
C ASP A 405 8.02 12.18 21.47
N GLN A 406 7.99 12.13 20.13
CA GLN A 406 6.74 12.17 19.37
C GLN A 406 5.85 10.95 19.66
N LEU A 407 6.42 9.74 19.71
CA LEU A 407 5.68 8.53 20.07
C LEU A 407 5.15 8.59 21.50
N ARG A 408 5.91 9.20 22.43
CA ARG A 408 5.44 9.42 23.80
C ARG A 408 4.25 10.37 23.83
N ILE A 409 4.30 11.48 23.08
CA ILE A 409 3.19 12.44 22.97
C ILE A 409 1.93 11.75 22.44
N GLU A 410 2.04 11.03 21.32
CA GLU A 410 0.92 10.29 20.73
C GLU A 410 0.29 9.29 21.71
N ARG A 411 1.12 8.59 22.50
CA ARG A 411 0.63 7.66 23.53
C ARG A 411 -0.11 8.36 24.66
N GLU A 412 0.39 9.49 25.15
CA GLU A 412 -0.27 10.25 26.22
C GLU A 412 -1.57 10.91 25.73
N THR A 413 -1.60 11.44 24.50
CA THR A 413 -2.83 11.94 23.88
C THR A 413 -3.88 10.84 23.76
N MET A 414 -3.50 9.65 23.26
CA MET A 414 -4.40 8.51 23.16
C MET A 414 -4.93 8.06 24.52
N LYS A 415 -4.11 8.10 25.59
CA LYS A 415 -4.58 7.81 26.96
C LYS A 415 -5.57 8.87 27.44
N GLN A 416 -5.30 10.14 27.17
CA GLN A 416 -6.18 11.23 27.58
C GLN A 416 -7.53 11.14 26.87
N GLU A 417 -7.55 10.93 25.56
CA GLU A 417 -8.78 10.66 24.79
C GLU A 417 -9.54 9.47 25.37
N LEU A 418 -8.84 8.38 25.71
CA LEU A 418 -9.46 7.23 26.36
C LEU A 418 -10.08 7.58 27.72
N TYR A 419 -9.40 8.38 28.55
CA TYR A 419 -9.94 8.84 29.83
C TYR A 419 -11.16 9.75 29.65
N GLU A 420 -11.15 10.63 28.65
CA GLU A 420 -12.29 11.49 28.30
C GLU A 420 -13.48 10.64 27.82
N MET A 421 -13.26 9.67 26.94
CA MET A 421 -14.30 8.72 26.49
C MET A 421 -14.89 7.90 27.64
N LEU A 422 -14.04 7.47 28.59
CA LEU A 422 -14.49 6.76 29.81
C LEU A 422 -15.26 7.68 30.77
N GLY A 423 -14.91 8.97 30.83
CA GLY A 423 -15.58 9.98 31.65
C GLY A 423 -16.95 10.38 31.12
N ASP A 424 -17.09 10.52 29.80
CA ASP A 424 -18.32 10.94 29.14
C ASP A 424 -19.30 9.78 28.85
N GLY A 425 -18.88 8.54 29.11
CA GLY A 425 -19.70 7.33 28.94
C GLY A 425 -20.10 7.03 27.49
N LYS A 426 -19.52 7.72 26.52
CA LYS A 426 -19.73 7.52 25.08
C LYS A 426 -18.45 6.96 24.46
N ILE A 427 -18.45 5.66 24.21
CA ILE A 427 -17.43 5.00 23.38
C ILE A 427 -17.96 5.03 21.95
N SER A 428 -17.49 5.98 21.12
CA SER A 428 -17.80 6.01 19.68
C SER A 428 -16.53 5.82 18.87
#